data_AF-A0A1I4E3J1-F1
#
_entry.id   AF-A0A1I4E3J1-F1
#
_cell.length_a   1.000
_cell.length_b   1.000
_cell.length_c   1.000
_cell.angle_alpha   90.00
_cell.angle_beta   90.00
_cell.angle_gamma   90.00
#
_symmetry.space_group_name_H-M   'P 1'
#
loop_
_entity.id
_entity.type
_entity.pdbx_description
1 polymer ?
#
loop_
_entity_poly.entity_id
_entity_poly.type
_entity_poly.pdbx_seq_one_letter_code
_entity_poly.pdbx_strand_id
1 'polypeptide(L)'
;MPNDIKPRNIRVLRELPISQMTDEEIVKAAMDRLQSRAAVLGYLDDGRWIFSWRYKNGSYPLVKSLIQYLEGWFNCKFVKIGEEG
;
A
#
# COMPACT_ATOMS: atom_id res chain seq x y z
N MET A 1 4.38 20.36 -27.36
CA MET A 1 3.34 21.00 -26.53
C MET A 1 3.36 20.30 -25.17
N PRO A 2 3.58 21.00 -24.05
CA PRO A 2 3.53 20.37 -22.73
C PRO A 2 2.07 20.07 -22.41
N ASN A 3 1.78 18.82 -22.00
CA ASN A 3 0.45 18.39 -21.60
C ASN A 3 0.05 19.11 -20.30
N ASP A 4 -0.90 20.04 -20.39
CA ASP A 4 -1.59 20.65 -19.24
C ASP A 4 -2.42 19.60 -18.50
N ILE A 5 -1.77 18.83 -17.62
CA ILE A 5 -2.47 17.94 -16.69
C ILE A 5 -3.09 18.83 -15.61
N LYS A 6 -4.36 19.22 -15.80
CA LYS A 6 -5.13 19.91 -14.76
C LYS A 6 -5.17 19.02 -13.50
N PRO A 7 -4.83 19.54 -12.30
CA PRO A 7 -4.94 18.76 -11.08
C PRO A 7 -6.41 18.34 -10.88
N ARG A 8 -6.65 17.03 -10.76
CA ARG A 8 -7.97 16.51 -10.39
C ARG A 8 -8.31 17.06 -9.02
N ASN A 9 -9.40 17.83 -8.92
CA ASN A 9 -9.95 18.24 -7.65
C ASN A 9 -10.50 17.00 -6.93
N ILE A 10 -9.70 16.44 -6.01
CA ILE A 10 -10.12 15.35 -5.15
C ILE A 10 -11.02 15.97 -4.07
N ARG A 11 -12.33 15.77 -4.18
CA ARG A 11 -13.28 16.11 -3.11
C ARG A 11 -13.11 15.05 -2.01
N VAL A 12 -12.57 15.46 -0.86
CA VAL A 12 -12.51 14.61 0.34
C VAL A 12 -13.95 14.43 0.85
N LEU A 13 -14.52 13.25 0.62
CA LEU A 13 -15.91 12.92 1.00
C LEU A 13 -16.06 12.64 2.50
N ARG A 14 -15.01 12.09 3.13
CA ARG A 14 -14.90 11.85 4.58
C ARG A 14 -13.43 11.73 4.97
N GLU A 15 -13.05 12.27 6.13
CA GLU A 15 -11.80 11.91 6.81
C GLU A 15 -12.14 10.83 7.82
N LEU A 16 -11.54 9.65 7.67
CA LEU A 16 -11.63 8.59 8.67
C LEU A 16 -10.35 8.62 9.52
N PRO A 17 -10.43 8.55 10.85
CA PRO A 17 -9.28 8.25 11.66
C PRO A 17 -8.74 6.87 11.28
N ILE A 18 -7.41 6.69 11.34
CA ILE A 18 -6.74 5.43 10.94
C ILE A 18 -7.34 4.22 11.68
N SER A 19 -7.78 4.40 12.93
CA SER A 19 -8.43 3.36 13.74
C SER A 19 -9.75 2.83 13.18
N GLN A 20 -10.35 3.52 12.21
CA GLN A 20 -11.59 3.13 11.53
C GLN A 20 -11.35 2.69 10.07
N MET A 21 -10.08 2.62 9.65
CA MET A 21 -9.70 2.17 8.32
C MET A 21 -9.18 0.74 8.40
N THR A 22 -9.59 -0.09 7.45
CA THR A 22 -8.96 -1.40 7.23
C THR A 22 -7.54 -1.23 6.70
N ASP A 23 -6.67 -2.22 6.93
CA ASP A 23 -5.31 -2.25 6.36
C ASP A 23 -5.31 -2.01 4.84
N GLU A 24 -6.31 -2.56 4.15
CA GLU A 24 -6.52 -2.32 2.73
C GLU A 24 -6.73 -0.83 2.44
N GLU A 25 -7.69 -0.19 3.11
CA GLU A 25 -7.98 1.23 2.93
C GLU A 25 -6.77 2.12 3.25
N ILE A 26 -5.98 1.76 4.27
CA ILE A 26 -4.75 2.48 4.63
C ILE A 26 -3.73 2.38 3.49
N VAL A 27 -3.47 1.17 2.98
CA VAL A 27 -2.51 0.95 1.89
C VAL A 27 -3.00 1.66 0.61
N LYS A 28 -4.30 1.60 0.29
CA LYS A 28 -4.89 2.31 -0.85
C LYS A 28 -4.73 3.83 -0.72
N ALA A 29 -5.11 4.39 0.42
CA ALA A 29 -5.01 5.82 0.68
C ALA A 29 -3.55 6.31 0.65
N ALA A 30 -2.61 5.51 1.18
CA ALA A 30 -1.18 5.81 1.11
C ALA A 30 -0.68 5.83 -0.34
N MET A 31 -1.06 4.85 -1.17
CA MET A 31 -0.69 4.83 -2.59
C MET A 31 -1.24 6.04 -3.34
N ASP A 32 -2.50 6.42 -3.10
CA ASP A 32 -3.15 7.54 -3.77
C ASP A 32 -2.54 8.87 -3.36
N ARG A 33 -2.28 9.06 -2.05
CA ARG A 33 -1.67 10.28 -1.50
C ARG A 33 -0.22 10.46 -1.96
N LEU A 34 0.57 9.39 -1.96
CA LEU A 34 1.98 9.43 -2.37
C LEU A 34 2.16 9.31 -3.89
N GLN A 35 1.07 9.11 -4.64
CA GLN A 35 1.09 8.79 -6.07
C GLN A 35 2.04 7.63 -6.42
N SER A 36 2.19 6.68 -5.49
CA SER A 36 3.15 5.58 -5.64
C SER A 36 2.62 4.47 -6.55
N ARG A 37 3.56 3.69 -7.11
CA ARG A 37 3.27 2.46 -7.85
C ARG A 37 3.11 1.25 -6.94
N ALA A 38 3.60 1.32 -5.71
CA ALA A 38 3.50 0.28 -4.71
C ALA A 38 3.54 0.86 -3.28
N ALA A 39 2.89 0.18 -2.35
CA ALA A 39 3.01 0.48 -0.93
C ALA A 39 3.02 -0.81 -0.11
N VAL A 40 3.74 -0.76 1.00
CA VAL A 40 3.81 -1.80 2.02
C VAL A 40 3.55 -1.12 3.36
N LEU A 41 2.58 -1.65 4.09
CA LEU A 41 2.29 -1.35 5.48
C LEU A 41 2.84 -2.51 6.32
N GLY A 42 3.61 -2.18 7.36
CA GLY A 42 4.13 -3.16 8.31
C GLY A 42 3.96 -2.66 9.73
N TYR A 43 3.46 -3.51 10.62
CA TYR A 43 3.29 -3.20 12.04
C TYR A 43 3.41 -4.44 12.90
N LEU A 44 3.68 -4.23 14.19
CA LEU A 44 3.76 -5.28 15.19
C LEU A 44 2.43 -5.37 15.94
N ASP A 45 1.79 -6.52 15.89
CA ASP A 45 0.55 -6.81 16.61
C ASP A 45 0.74 -8.07 17.45
N ASP A 46 0.56 -7.93 18.78
CA ASP A 46 0.76 -9.00 19.76
C ASP A 46 2.04 -9.85 19.54
N GLY A 47 3.17 -9.17 19.29
CA GLY A 47 4.47 -9.80 19.04
C GLY A 47 4.63 -10.46 17.66
N ARG A 48 3.65 -10.32 16.77
CA ARG A 48 3.67 -10.83 15.40
C ARG A 48 3.78 -9.67 14.42
N TRP A 49 4.69 -9.80 13.46
CA TRP A 49 4.75 -8.84 12.36
C TRP A 49 3.64 -9.10 11.36
N ILE A 50 2.82 -8.09 11.13
CA ILE A 50 1.79 -8.08 10.09
C ILE A 50 2.27 -7.16 8.98
N PHE A 51 2.19 -7.66 7.76
CA PHE A 51 2.54 -6.91 6.56
C PHE A 51 1.44 -7.00 5.52
N SER A 52 1.05 -5.82 5.02
CA SER A 52 -0.05 -5.59 4.11
C SER A 52 0.46 -4.76 2.94
N TRP A 53 0.25 -5.20 1.69
CA TRP A 53 0.87 -4.54 0.54
C TRP A 53 0.00 -4.52 -0.70
N ARG A 54 0.20 -3.51 -1.56
CA ARG A 54 -0.50 -3.31 -2.83
C ARG A 54 0.43 -2.72 -3.88
N TYR A 55 0.15 -3.01 -5.15
CA TYR A 55 0.90 -2.50 -6.30
C TYR A 55 -0.02 -2.25 -7.51
N LYS A 56 0.42 -1.37 -8.43
CA LYS A 56 -0.23 -1.16 -9.74
C LYS A 56 0.36 -2.12 -10.78
N ASN A 57 -0.42 -2.46 -11.81
CA ASN A 57 -0.02 -3.37 -12.89
C ASN A 57 1.41 -3.13 -13.39
N GLY A 58 2.16 -4.22 -13.57
CA GLY A 58 3.57 -4.20 -13.98
C GLY A 58 4.58 -3.95 -12.86
N SER A 59 4.15 -3.60 -11.63
CA SER A 59 5.06 -3.32 -10.51
C SER A 59 5.28 -4.51 -9.58
N TYR A 60 4.70 -5.68 -9.89
CA TYR A 60 4.85 -6.90 -9.09
C TYR A 60 6.32 -7.32 -8.86
N PRO A 61 7.22 -7.31 -9.86
CA PRO A 61 8.61 -7.73 -9.65
C PRO A 61 9.34 -6.86 -8.63
N LEU A 62 9.09 -5.56 -8.64
CA LEU A 62 9.66 -4.59 -7.69
C LEU A 62 9.21 -4.89 -6.26
N VAL A 63 7.93 -5.18 -6.08
CA VAL A 63 7.39 -5.47 -4.74
C VAL A 63 7.78 -6.86 -4.27
N LYS A 64 7.90 -7.83 -5.17
CA LYS A 64 8.34 -9.19 -4.84
C LYS A 64 9.73 -9.21 -4.20
N SER A 65 10.70 -8.50 -4.77
CA SER A 65 12.05 -8.41 -4.19
C SER A 65 12.05 -7.73 -2.82
N LEU A 66 11.22 -6.69 -2.65
CA LEU A 66 11.07 -5.99 -1.38
C LEU A 66 10.44 -6.91 -0.31
N ILE A 67 9.40 -7.65 -0.66
CA ILE A 67 8.76 -8.64 0.22
C ILE A 67 9.78 -9.68 0.67
N GLN A 68 10.50 -10.30 -0.28
CA GLN A 68 11.48 -11.34 0.04
C GLN A 68 12.57 -10.84 1.00
N TYR A 69 13.03 -9.61 0.80
CA TYR A 69 14.00 -8.98 1.68
C TYR A 69 13.44 -8.75 3.09
N LEU A 70 12.22 -8.22 3.19
CA LEU A 70 11.58 -7.93 4.46
C LEU A 70 11.18 -9.22 5.21
N GLU A 71 10.71 -10.25 4.51
CA GLU A 71 10.45 -11.58 5.09
C GLU A 71 11.70 -12.16 5.73
N GLY A 72 12.86 -12.04 5.07
CA GLY A 72 14.13 -12.47 5.61
C GLY A 72 14.59 -11.65 6.82
N TRP A 73 14.42 -10.33 6.79
CA TRP A 73 14.83 -9.44 7.87
C TRP A 73 13.97 -9.61 9.13
N PHE A 74 12.65 -9.71 8.95
CA PHE A 74 11.68 -9.78 10.04
C PHE A 74 11.28 -11.21 10.43
N ASN A 75 11.81 -12.21 9.73
CA ASN A 75 11.51 -13.63 9.92
C ASN A 75 10.00 -13.92 9.99
N CYS A 76 9.25 -13.39 9.02
CA CYS A 76 7.80 -13.42 8.96
C CYS A 76 7.30 -13.75 7.55
N LYS A 77 5.99 -13.99 7.38
CA LYS A 77 5.35 -14.14 6.07
C LYS A 77 4.46 -12.95 5.75
N PHE A 78 4.53 -12.42 4.54
CA PHE A 78 3.72 -11.28 4.10
C PHE A 78 2.34 -11.74 3.64
N VAL A 79 1.30 -10.99 4.00
CA VAL A 79 -0.06 -11.23 3.52
C VAL A 79 -0.36 -10.23 2.41
N LYS A 80 -0.66 -10.74 1.21
CA LYS A 80 -1.13 -9.89 0.11
C LYS A 80 -2.56 -9.45 0.42
N ILE A 81 -2.79 -8.14 0.45
CA ILE A 81 -4.14 -7.60 0.61
C ILE A 81 -4.71 -7.26 -0.77
N GLY A 82 -5.76 -7.97 -1.15
CA GLY A 82 -6.48 -7.81 -2.41
C GLY A 82 -5.91 -8.65 -3.55
N GLU A 83 -6.73 -9.56 -4.07
CA GLU A 83 -6.73 -9.92 -5.49
C GLU A 83 -7.88 -9.15 -6.15
N GLU A 84 -7.58 -8.40 -7.20
CA GLU A 84 -8.58 -8.11 -8.22
C GLU A 84 -7.91 -8.32 -9.58
N GLY A 85 -8.63 -9.05 -10.43
CA GLY A 85 -8.34 -9.23 -11.85
C GLY A 85 -8.58 -7.99 -12.68
#